data_AF-A0A7C3XNY8-F1
#
_entry.id   AF-A0A7C3XNY8-F1
#
_cell.length_a   1.000
_cell.length_b   1.000
_cell.length_c   1.000
_cell.angle_alpha   90.00
_cell.angle_beta   90.00
_cell.angle_gamma   90.00
#
_symmetry.space_group_name_H-M   'P 1'
#
loop_
_entity.id
_entity.type
_entity.pdbx_description
1 polymer ?
#
loop_
_entity_poly.entity_id
_entity_poly.type
_entity_poly.pdbx_seq_one_letter_code
_entity_poly.pdbx_strand_id
1 'polypeptide(L)'
;MNMNRGFSNSGWKVAAVLIVFAVLTIWLANQIARKTAIANVETVFAGAVVGDSQRLESARDAARNGQVDRAVHEYLTAIDEDPSTAAVAIPEMVGALLTAARQCADGNDHVSESRHINVCYQTLARLIQDDSRNRRLSRQAREKLFAETARVRSWGHDRARAHILEADRLRRAAKGFWNDDEDMQAQSLHMVNLAWSYYPHFTTEQWMVSKMYEIWADMKDELSGWQYRQVMERDRLLLGRVIEAPGRQ
;
A
#
# COMPACT_ATOMS: atom_id res chain seq x y z
N MET A 1 31.27 63.04 -71.30
CA MET A 1 31.26 62.54 -69.90
C MET A 1 30.54 61.21 -69.87
N ASN A 2 31.27 60.10 -69.75
CA ASN A 2 30.69 58.77 -69.49
C ASN A 2 31.69 58.04 -68.58
N MET A 3 31.34 57.92 -67.29
CA MET A 3 32.10 57.11 -66.34
C MET A 3 31.49 55.70 -66.33
N ASN A 4 32.12 54.78 -67.05
CA ASN A 4 31.86 53.34 -66.92
C ASN A 4 32.51 52.84 -65.61
N ARG A 5 31.70 52.54 -64.60
CA ARG A 5 32.13 51.82 -63.41
C ARG A 5 32.18 50.32 -63.73
N GLY A 6 33.38 49.81 -63.98
CA GLY A 6 33.63 48.37 -64.03
C GLY A 6 33.59 47.78 -62.63
N PHE A 7 32.43 47.24 -62.21
CA PHE A 7 32.38 46.35 -61.07
C PHE A 7 32.97 45.00 -61.48
N SER A 8 34.11 44.66 -60.87
CA SER A 8 34.83 43.40 -61.08
C SER A 8 33.96 42.19 -60.73
N ASN A 9 33.89 41.23 -61.66
CA ASN A 9 33.23 39.93 -61.55
C ASN A 9 33.78 39.02 -60.43
N SER A 10 34.75 39.47 -59.63
CA SER A 10 35.36 38.72 -58.52
C SER A 10 34.71 38.97 -57.16
N GLY A 11 34.13 40.16 -56.92
CA GLY A 11 33.62 40.53 -55.59
C GLY A 11 32.39 39.73 -55.14
N TRP A 12 31.48 39.42 -56.06
CA TRP A 12 30.26 38.67 -55.75
C TRP A 12 30.53 37.20 -55.45
N LYS A 13 31.56 36.61 -56.05
CA LYS A 13 31.97 35.22 -55.80
C LYS A 13 32.54 35.05 -54.40
N VAL A 14 33.34 36.01 -53.94
CA VAL A 14 33.88 36.00 -52.56
C VAL A 14 32.76 36.17 -51.53
N ALA A 15 31.82 37.08 -51.78
CA ALA A 15 30.66 37.27 -50.90
C ALA A 15 29.77 36.01 -50.80
N ALA A 16 29.53 35.33 -51.93
CA ALA A 16 28.75 34.09 -51.95
C ALA A 16 29.41 32.96 -51.15
N VAL A 17 30.73 32.80 -51.25
CA VAL A 17 31.48 31.78 -50.48
C VAL A 17 31.40 32.04 -48.98
N LEU A 18 31.53 33.30 -48.54
CA LEU A 18 31.45 33.67 -47.12
C LEU A 18 30.06 33.43 -46.53
N ILE A 19 29.00 33.70 -47.30
CA ILE A 19 27.62 33.43 -46.86
C ILE A 19 27.38 31.93 -46.71
N VAL A 20 27.81 31.11 -47.67
CA VAL A 20 27.68 29.65 -47.59
C VAL A 20 28.43 29.10 -46.38
N PHE A 21 29.64 29.60 -46.11
CA PHE A 21 30.44 29.18 -44.96
C PHE A 21 29.77 29.56 -43.63
N ALA A 22 29.21 30.76 -43.52
CA ALA A 22 28.49 31.20 -42.33
C ALA A 22 27.21 30.39 -42.07
N VAL A 23 26.47 30.03 -43.12
CA VAL A 23 25.26 29.19 -42.99
C VAL A 23 25.63 27.78 -42.53
N LEU A 24 26.73 27.21 -43.05
CA LEU A 24 27.22 25.89 -42.65
C LEU A 24 27.68 25.86 -41.19
N THR A 25 28.39 26.90 -40.72
CA THR A 25 28.84 26.94 -39.33
C THR A 25 27.68 27.10 -38.35
N ILE A 26 26.69 27.92 -38.66
CA ILE A 26 25.46 28.06 -37.85
C ILE A 26 24.67 26.75 -37.82
N TRP A 27 24.52 26.08 -38.96
CA TRP A 27 23.83 24.79 -39.05
C TRP A 27 24.54 23.72 -38.21
N LEU A 28 25.88 23.64 -38.30
CA LEU A 28 26.67 22.66 -37.55
C LEU A 28 26.62 22.93 -36.04
N ALA A 29 26.71 24.21 -35.62
CA ALA A 29 26.56 24.59 -34.22
C ALA A 29 25.19 24.22 -33.65
N ASN A 30 24.12 24.40 -34.43
CA ASN A 30 22.77 24.00 -34.04
C ASN A 30 22.62 22.46 -33.93
N GLN A 31 23.25 21.70 -34.82
CA GLN A 31 23.28 20.24 -34.74
C GLN A 31 24.03 19.73 -33.50
N ILE A 32 25.17 20.34 -33.18
CA ILE A 32 25.95 20.00 -32.00
C ILE A 32 25.15 20.33 -30.73
N ALA A 33 24.57 21.53 -30.65
CA ALA A 33 23.75 21.95 -29.51
C ALA A 33 22.53 21.03 -29.29
N ARG A 34 21.87 20.58 -30.37
CA ARG A 34 20.79 19.59 -30.27
C ARG A 34 21.27 18.25 -29.75
N LYS A 35 22.43 17.76 -30.22
CA LYS A 35 22.99 16.49 -29.74
C LYS A 35 23.42 16.54 -28.27
N THR A 36 24.04 17.64 -27.81
CA THR A 36 24.38 17.81 -26.39
C THR A 36 23.14 18.01 -25.52
N ALA A 37 22.11 18.70 -26.01
CA ALA A 37 20.84 18.80 -25.28
C ALA A 37 20.17 17.43 -25.10
N ILE A 38 20.16 16.58 -26.14
CA ILE A 38 19.61 15.22 -26.06
C ILE A 38 20.44 14.36 -25.10
N ALA A 39 21.77 14.39 -25.17
CA ALA A 39 22.64 13.63 -24.26
C ALA A 39 22.53 14.07 -22.79
N ASN A 40 22.33 15.37 -22.53
CA ASN A 40 22.10 15.89 -21.18
C ASN A 40 20.71 15.49 -20.65
N VAL A 41 19.70 15.42 -21.53
CA VAL A 41 18.38 14.93 -21.17
C VAL A 41 18.43 13.43 -20.85
N GLU A 42 19.13 12.62 -21.65
CA GLU A 42 19.30 11.19 -21.42
C GLU A 42 20.07 10.87 -20.12
N THR A 43 21.09 11.66 -19.77
CA THR A 43 21.84 11.46 -18.51
C THR A 43 21.04 11.87 -17.27
N VAL A 44 20.20 12.91 -17.37
CA VAL A 44 19.27 13.28 -16.28
C VAL A 44 18.18 12.22 -16.10
N PHE A 45 17.63 11.67 -17.19
CA PHE A 45 16.68 10.56 -17.11
C PHE A 45 17.32 9.27 -16.62
N ALA A 46 18.55 8.95 -17.02
CA ALA A 46 19.26 7.77 -16.51
C ALA A 46 19.59 7.90 -15.01
N GLY A 47 19.96 9.09 -14.53
CA GLY A 47 20.19 9.34 -13.11
C GLY A 47 18.93 9.23 -12.24
N ALA A 48 17.78 9.70 -12.75
CA ALA A 48 16.49 9.58 -12.06
C ALA A 48 15.97 8.13 -12.04
N VAL A 49 16.08 7.40 -13.17
CA VAL A 49 15.61 6.01 -13.29
C VAL A 49 16.45 5.03 -12.45
N VAL A 50 17.74 5.30 -12.24
CA VAL A 50 18.61 4.43 -11.43
C VAL A 50 18.30 4.55 -9.92
N GLY A 51 17.96 5.76 -9.45
CA GLY A 51 17.54 6.00 -8.05
C GLY A 51 16.19 5.35 -7.71
N ASP A 52 15.19 5.48 -8.59
CA ASP A 52 13.86 4.89 -8.43
C ASP A 52 13.91 3.35 -8.30
N SER A 53 14.91 2.72 -8.93
CA SER A 53 15.04 1.26 -8.97
C SER A 53 15.61 0.66 -7.68
N GLN A 54 16.53 1.33 -6.99
CA GLN A 54 17.30 0.65 -5.93
C GLN A 54 16.46 0.41 -4.67
N ARG A 55 15.66 1.40 -4.24
CA ARG A 55 14.75 1.24 -3.10
C ARG A 55 13.62 0.28 -3.39
N LEU A 56 13.01 0.37 -4.58
CA LEU A 56 11.98 -0.57 -5.01
C LEU A 56 12.52 -2.00 -5.09
N GLU A 57 13.72 -2.19 -5.62
CA GLU A 57 14.32 -3.53 -5.67
C GLU A 57 14.66 -4.05 -4.28
N SER A 58 15.19 -3.20 -3.38
CA SER A 58 15.39 -3.60 -1.98
C SER A 58 14.08 -3.96 -1.28
N ALA A 59 12.98 -3.25 -1.58
CA ALA A 59 11.66 -3.54 -1.05
C ALA A 59 11.12 -4.89 -1.57
N ARG A 60 11.32 -5.17 -2.86
CA ARG A 60 10.95 -6.44 -3.50
C ARG A 60 11.76 -7.61 -2.94
N ASP A 61 13.06 -7.44 -2.75
CA ASP A 61 13.91 -8.47 -2.14
C ASP A 61 13.50 -8.74 -0.69
N ALA A 62 13.22 -7.69 0.08
CA ALA A 62 12.68 -7.86 1.43
C ALA A 62 11.34 -8.62 1.40
N ALA A 63 10.43 -8.29 0.47
CA ALA A 63 9.15 -8.99 0.32
C ALA A 63 9.31 -10.46 -0.06
N ARG A 64 10.19 -10.77 -1.02
CA ARG A 64 10.52 -12.15 -1.45
C ARG A 64 11.11 -12.99 -0.32
N ASN A 65 11.89 -12.36 0.56
CA ASN A 65 12.50 -13.00 1.71
C ASN A 65 11.57 -13.04 2.95
N GLY A 66 10.29 -12.67 2.81
CA GLY A 66 9.32 -12.67 3.91
C GLY A 66 9.57 -11.59 4.97
N GLN A 67 10.46 -10.62 4.70
CA GLN A 67 10.77 -9.50 5.59
C GLN A 67 9.74 -8.37 5.36
N VAL A 68 8.48 -8.63 5.71
CA VAL A 68 7.33 -7.76 5.38
C VAL A 68 7.48 -6.35 5.95
N ASP A 69 7.83 -6.20 7.22
CA ASP A 69 8.01 -4.89 7.86
C ASP A 69 9.10 -4.06 7.16
N ARG A 70 10.19 -4.72 6.76
CA ARG A 70 11.26 -4.08 5.98
C ARG A 70 10.78 -3.71 4.58
N ALA A 71 10.05 -4.60 3.90
CA ALA A 71 9.52 -4.32 2.57
C ALA A 71 8.60 -3.09 2.58
N VAL A 72 7.68 -3.00 3.55
CA VAL A 72 6.81 -1.84 3.74
C VAL A 72 7.63 -0.57 3.98
N HIS A 73 8.63 -0.64 4.85
CA HIS A 73 9.51 0.50 5.12
C HIS A 73 10.24 0.99 3.86
N GLU A 74 10.80 0.07 3.07
CA GLU A 74 11.51 0.42 1.83
C GLU A 74 10.56 0.96 0.75
N TYR A 75 9.34 0.42 0.60
CA TYR A 75 8.34 0.98 -0.31
C TYR A 75 7.91 2.39 0.09
N LEU A 76 7.67 2.64 1.38
CA LEU A 76 7.32 3.97 1.87
C LEU A 76 8.47 4.96 1.69
N THR A 77 9.70 4.52 1.95
CA THR A 77 10.90 5.33 1.73
C THR A 77 11.04 5.68 0.24
N ALA A 78 10.80 4.73 -0.67
CA ALA A 78 10.80 4.99 -2.11
C ALA A 78 9.76 6.05 -2.51
N ILE A 79 8.55 6.00 -1.93
CA ILE A 79 7.49 6.99 -2.16
C ILE A 79 7.87 8.38 -1.62
N ASP A 80 8.51 8.42 -0.45
CA ASP A 80 8.90 9.68 0.20
C ASP A 80 10.06 10.37 -0.54
N GLU A 81 11.03 9.59 -1.02
CA GLU A 81 12.18 10.02 -1.82
C GLU A 81 11.74 10.46 -3.23
N ASP A 82 10.93 9.64 -3.92
CA ASP A 82 10.31 10.00 -5.20
C ASP A 82 8.82 9.60 -5.24
N PRO A 83 7.91 10.58 -5.11
CA PRO A 83 6.46 10.36 -5.24
C PRO A 83 6.00 9.82 -6.60
N SER A 84 6.84 9.89 -7.65
CA SER A 84 6.50 9.34 -8.98
C SER A 84 6.43 7.80 -8.95
N THR A 85 7.24 7.16 -8.10
CA THR A 85 7.23 5.70 -7.88
C THR A 85 5.95 5.17 -7.23
N ALA A 86 5.14 6.02 -6.61
CA ALA A 86 4.00 5.61 -5.80
C ALA A 86 2.95 4.77 -6.56
N ALA A 87 2.79 5.02 -7.87
CA ALA A 87 1.86 4.25 -8.70
C ALA A 87 2.27 2.76 -8.85
N VAL A 88 3.55 2.44 -8.63
CA VAL A 88 4.11 1.09 -8.65
C VAL A 88 4.28 0.56 -7.22
N ALA A 89 4.85 1.36 -6.32
CA ALA A 89 5.15 0.97 -4.95
C ALA A 89 3.89 0.58 -4.15
N ILE A 90 2.79 1.32 -4.31
CA ILE A 90 1.57 1.08 -3.53
C ILE A 90 0.95 -0.30 -3.82
N PRO A 91 0.68 -0.68 -5.08
CA PRO A 91 0.18 -2.03 -5.39
C PRO A 91 1.12 -3.16 -4.97
N GLU A 92 2.44 -2.97 -5.13
CA GLU A 92 3.44 -4.00 -4.77
C GLU A 92 3.51 -4.21 -3.24
N MET A 93 3.53 -3.13 -2.47
CA MET A 93 3.46 -3.16 -1.01
C MET A 93 2.20 -3.87 -0.51
N VAL A 94 1.04 -3.52 -1.08
CA VAL A 94 -0.24 -4.14 -0.73
C VAL A 94 -0.24 -5.62 -1.11
N GLY A 95 0.30 -5.97 -2.27
CA GLY A 95 0.48 -7.35 -2.71
C GLY A 95 1.34 -8.17 -1.73
N ALA A 96 2.46 -7.62 -1.26
CA ALA A 96 3.33 -8.27 -0.28
C ALA A 96 2.62 -8.51 1.06
N LEU A 97 1.94 -7.48 1.59
CA LEU A 97 1.21 -7.57 2.86
C LEU A 97 0.05 -8.56 2.80
N LEU A 98 -0.74 -8.55 1.72
CA LEU A 98 -1.84 -9.50 1.54
C LEU A 98 -1.34 -10.93 1.31
N THR A 99 -0.18 -11.11 0.67
CA THR A 99 0.45 -12.44 0.53
C THR A 99 0.91 -12.98 1.88
N ALA A 100 1.57 -12.16 2.69
CA ALA A 100 1.98 -12.53 4.04
C ALA A 100 0.77 -12.86 4.92
N ALA A 101 -0.30 -12.06 4.85
CA ALA A 101 -1.53 -12.32 5.58
C ALA A 101 -2.17 -13.66 5.19
N ARG A 102 -2.18 -14.01 3.89
CA ARG A 102 -2.66 -15.33 3.43
C ARG A 102 -1.80 -16.48 3.95
N GLN A 103 -0.47 -16.33 3.93
CA GLN A 103 0.43 -17.34 4.49
C GLN A 103 0.20 -17.55 5.99
N CYS A 104 -0.06 -16.49 6.74
CA CYS A 104 -0.47 -16.59 8.14
C CYS A 104 -1.80 -17.35 8.29
N ALA A 105 -2.81 -17.03 7.44
CA ALA A 105 -4.10 -17.71 7.44
C ALA A 105 -3.97 -19.22 7.16
N ASP A 106 -3.17 -19.60 6.15
CA ASP A 106 -2.91 -21.00 5.78
C ASP A 106 -2.16 -21.76 6.90
N GLY A 107 -1.37 -21.04 7.70
CA GLY A 107 -0.70 -21.54 8.90
C GLY A 107 -1.55 -21.51 10.18
N ASN A 108 -2.84 -21.16 10.11
CA ASN A 108 -3.74 -20.93 11.24
C ASN A 108 -3.29 -19.81 12.21
N ASP A 109 -2.39 -18.92 11.78
CA ASP A 109 -1.98 -17.73 12.53
C ASP A 109 -2.87 -16.53 12.19
N HIS A 110 -4.11 -16.57 12.67
CA HIS A 110 -5.10 -15.52 12.41
C HIS A 110 -4.76 -14.18 13.09
N VAL A 111 -3.90 -14.20 14.11
CA VAL A 111 -3.45 -12.97 14.80
C VAL A 111 -2.49 -12.20 13.89
N SER A 112 -1.47 -12.86 13.35
CA SER A 112 -0.54 -12.22 12.42
C SER A 112 -1.23 -11.84 11.11
N GLU A 113 -2.19 -12.65 10.64
CA GLU A 113 -3.04 -12.30 9.50
C GLU A 113 -3.76 -10.96 9.73
N SER A 114 -4.53 -10.84 10.82
CA SER A 114 -5.25 -9.61 11.16
C SER A 114 -4.31 -8.42 11.29
N ARG A 115 -3.13 -8.62 11.91
CA ARG A 115 -2.10 -7.58 12.03
C ARG A 115 -1.65 -7.08 10.65
N HIS A 116 -1.33 -7.96 9.70
CA HIS A 116 -0.89 -7.55 8.36
C HIS A 116 -1.97 -6.76 7.61
N ILE A 117 -3.25 -7.16 7.74
CA ILE A 117 -4.39 -6.45 7.13
C ILE A 117 -4.53 -5.05 7.70
N ASN A 118 -4.50 -4.95 9.03
CA ASN A 118 -4.63 -3.68 9.74
C ASN A 118 -3.46 -2.73 9.42
N VAL A 119 -2.22 -3.24 9.42
CA VAL A 119 -1.03 -2.46 9.02
C VAL A 119 -1.19 -1.95 7.59
N CYS A 120 -1.66 -2.79 6.67
CA CYS A 120 -1.89 -2.41 5.27
C CYS A 120 -2.88 -1.26 5.17
N TYR A 121 -4.05 -1.38 5.80
CA TYR A 121 -5.07 -0.34 5.77
C TYR A 121 -4.62 0.96 6.43
N GLN A 122 -3.96 0.88 7.60
CA GLN A 122 -3.45 2.07 8.31
C GLN A 122 -2.38 2.79 7.48
N THR A 123 -1.52 2.03 6.80
CA THR A 123 -0.48 2.60 5.91
C THR A 123 -1.13 3.35 4.75
N LEU A 124 -2.11 2.75 4.07
CA LEU A 124 -2.82 3.40 2.97
C LEU A 124 -3.62 4.62 3.46
N ALA A 125 -4.28 4.53 4.62
CA ALA A 125 -5.01 5.65 5.21
C ALA A 125 -4.07 6.82 5.54
N ARG A 126 -2.86 6.54 6.01
CA ARG A 126 -1.83 7.56 6.25
C ARG A 126 -1.37 8.21 4.95
N LEU A 127 -1.10 7.44 3.90
CA LEU A 127 -0.77 7.98 2.57
C LEU A 127 -1.88 8.87 2.02
N ILE A 128 -3.15 8.50 2.20
CA ILE A 128 -4.30 9.34 1.81
C ILE A 128 -4.31 10.66 2.59
N GLN A 129 -4.09 10.61 3.90
CA GLN A 129 -4.04 11.81 4.74
C GLN A 129 -2.89 12.73 4.35
N ASP A 130 -1.70 12.17 4.14
CA ASP A 130 -0.51 12.94 3.77
C ASP A 130 -0.64 13.56 2.37
N ASP A 131 -1.22 12.84 1.41
CA ASP A 131 -1.51 13.38 0.09
C ASP A 131 -2.64 14.42 0.10
N SER A 132 -3.66 14.27 0.96
CA SER A 132 -4.72 15.28 1.09
C SER A 132 -4.19 16.64 1.55
N ARG A 133 -3.12 16.63 2.36
CA ARG A 133 -2.46 17.83 2.90
C ARG A 133 -1.44 18.42 1.93
N ASN A 134 -0.63 17.58 1.30
CA ASN A 134 0.55 18.02 0.54
C ASN A 134 0.42 17.87 -0.97
N ARG A 135 -0.57 17.13 -1.47
CA ARG A 135 -0.84 16.83 -2.89
C ARG A 135 0.40 16.39 -3.67
N ARG A 136 1.22 15.52 -3.07
CA ARG A 136 2.49 15.06 -3.64
C ARG A 136 2.30 13.97 -4.70
N LEU A 137 1.20 13.23 -4.63
CA LEU A 137 0.97 12.07 -5.51
C LEU A 137 0.41 12.49 -6.87
N SER A 138 0.91 11.82 -7.91
CA SER A 138 0.34 11.93 -9.26
C SER A 138 -1.12 11.47 -9.28
N ARG A 139 -1.89 11.86 -10.31
CA ARG A 139 -3.27 11.38 -10.49
C ARG A 139 -3.34 9.86 -10.53
N GLN A 140 -2.44 9.23 -11.28
CA GLN A 140 -2.36 7.77 -11.41
C GLN A 140 -2.05 7.11 -10.06
N ALA A 141 -1.11 7.65 -9.28
CA ALA A 141 -0.79 7.14 -7.96
C ALA A 141 -1.98 7.22 -6.99
N ARG A 142 -2.75 8.32 -7.04
CA ARG A 142 -4.01 8.45 -6.26
C ARG A 142 -5.06 7.43 -6.67
N GLU A 143 -5.26 7.23 -7.97
CA GLU A 143 -6.19 6.22 -8.48
C GLU A 143 -5.81 4.82 -7.98
N LYS A 144 -4.51 4.48 -7.99
CA LYS A 144 -3.99 3.23 -7.41
C LYS A 144 -4.17 3.16 -5.89
N LEU A 145 -3.88 4.24 -5.17
CA LEU A 145 -4.05 4.32 -3.72
C LEU A 145 -5.49 4.04 -3.29
N PHE A 146 -6.48 4.68 -3.94
CA PHE A 146 -7.88 4.43 -3.65
C PHE A 146 -8.34 3.02 -4.04
N ALA A 147 -7.89 2.50 -5.19
CA ALA A 147 -8.20 1.15 -5.62
C ALA A 147 -7.67 0.09 -4.63
N GLU A 148 -6.41 0.21 -4.19
CA GLU A 148 -5.83 -0.73 -3.23
C GLU A 148 -6.46 -0.56 -1.83
N THR A 149 -6.84 0.66 -1.43
CA THR A 149 -7.58 0.88 -0.17
C THR A 149 -8.92 0.16 -0.19
N ALA A 150 -9.66 0.25 -1.30
CA ALA A 150 -10.92 -0.47 -1.47
C ALA A 150 -10.72 -1.99 -1.46
N ARG A 151 -9.66 -2.48 -2.11
CA ARG A 151 -9.31 -3.91 -2.13
C ARG A 151 -8.99 -4.44 -0.74
N VAL A 152 -8.14 -3.75 0.03
CA VAL A 152 -7.79 -4.13 1.40
C VAL A 152 -9.02 -4.08 2.30
N ARG A 153 -9.88 -3.07 2.12
CA ARG A 153 -11.15 -2.96 2.85
C ARG A 153 -12.08 -4.14 2.58
N SER A 154 -12.26 -4.52 1.31
CA SER A 154 -13.04 -5.71 0.94
C SER A 154 -12.47 -6.96 1.60
N TRP A 155 -11.14 -7.13 1.55
CA TRP A 155 -10.51 -8.32 2.10
C TRP A 155 -10.66 -8.40 3.63
N GLY A 156 -10.39 -7.31 4.36
CA GLY A 156 -10.61 -7.27 5.81
C GLY A 156 -12.09 -7.47 6.19
N HIS A 157 -13.03 -6.98 5.39
CA HIS A 157 -14.46 -7.19 5.59
C HIS A 157 -14.83 -8.68 5.45
N ASP A 158 -14.39 -9.32 4.36
CA ASP A 158 -14.64 -10.74 4.11
C ASP A 158 -14.03 -11.63 5.19
N ARG A 159 -12.82 -11.29 5.67
CA ARG A 159 -12.16 -11.98 6.78
C ARG A 159 -12.92 -11.85 8.10
N ALA A 160 -13.30 -10.63 8.47
CA ALA A 160 -14.11 -10.41 9.66
C ALA A 160 -15.45 -11.18 9.59
N ARG A 161 -16.10 -11.19 8.42
CA ARG A 161 -17.31 -11.97 8.17
C ARG A 161 -17.09 -13.47 8.35
N ALA A 162 -16.01 -14.01 7.80
CA ALA A 162 -15.67 -15.43 7.96
C ALA A 162 -15.48 -15.81 9.43
N HIS A 163 -14.77 -14.98 10.21
CA HIS A 163 -14.58 -15.20 11.64
C HIS A 163 -15.91 -15.18 12.41
N ILE A 164 -16.84 -14.26 12.10
CA ILE A 164 -18.17 -14.21 12.73
C ILE A 164 -18.98 -15.48 12.42
N LEU A 165 -18.97 -15.93 11.17
CA LEU A 165 -19.70 -17.14 10.76
C LEU A 165 -19.16 -18.39 11.44
N GLU A 166 -17.84 -18.50 11.55
CA GLU A 166 -17.20 -19.62 12.24
C GLU A 166 -17.43 -19.57 13.75
N ALA A 167 -17.40 -18.37 14.36
CA ALA A 167 -17.78 -18.18 15.76
C ALA A 167 -19.21 -18.67 16.02
N ASP A 168 -20.17 -18.29 15.17
CA ASP A 168 -21.57 -18.70 15.32
C ASP A 168 -21.75 -20.22 15.13
N ARG A 169 -20.99 -20.82 14.20
CA ARG A 169 -20.97 -22.27 13.98
C ARG A 169 -20.51 -23.00 15.24
N LEU A 170 -19.39 -22.57 15.82
CA LEU A 170 -18.81 -23.15 17.04
C LEU A 170 -19.75 -22.98 18.24
N ARG A 171 -20.33 -21.79 18.41
CA ARG A 171 -21.32 -21.52 19.47
C ARG A 171 -22.50 -22.49 19.40
N ARG A 172 -23.09 -22.67 18.22
CA ARG A 172 -24.24 -23.58 18.05
C ARG A 172 -23.87 -25.04 18.27
N ALA A 173 -22.66 -25.45 17.86
CA ALA A 173 -22.16 -26.80 18.06
C ALA A 173 -21.97 -27.11 19.57
N ALA A 174 -21.43 -26.16 20.33
CA ALA A 174 -21.25 -26.32 21.77
C ALA A 174 -22.57 -26.53 22.53
N LYS A 175 -23.65 -25.84 22.13
CA LYS A 175 -25.00 -25.98 22.73
C LYS A 175 -25.75 -27.26 22.34
N GLY A 176 -25.25 -28.01 21.36
CA GLY A 176 -25.95 -29.16 20.77
C GLY A 176 -25.71 -30.49 21.49
N PHE A 177 -24.75 -30.55 22.42
CA PHE A 177 -24.37 -31.76 23.13
C PHE A 177 -24.79 -31.69 24.61
N TRP A 178 -25.03 -32.85 25.21
CA TRP A 178 -25.48 -33.01 26.60
C TRP A 178 -24.44 -32.53 27.65
N ASN A 179 -23.28 -32.06 27.20
CA ASN A 179 -22.26 -31.35 27.97
C ASN A 179 -21.85 -30.11 27.16
N ASP A 180 -21.91 -28.93 27.78
CA ASP A 180 -21.39 -27.70 27.20
C ASP A 180 -19.88 -27.89 26.92
N ASP A 181 -19.50 -27.85 25.65
CA ASP A 181 -18.10 -27.97 25.24
C ASP A 181 -17.39 -26.63 25.44
N GLU A 182 -16.80 -26.44 26.63
CA GLU A 182 -16.08 -25.22 27.02
C GLU A 182 -14.93 -24.87 26.06
N ASP A 183 -14.33 -25.85 25.38
CA ASP A 183 -13.25 -25.60 24.41
C ASP A 183 -13.82 -25.01 23.12
N MET A 184 -14.96 -25.51 22.64
CA MET A 184 -15.67 -24.91 21.50
C MET A 184 -16.21 -23.52 21.82
N GLN A 185 -16.70 -23.29 23.04
CA GLN A 185 -17.13 -21.96 23.49
C GLN A 185 -15.94 -20.98 23.56
N ALA A 186 -14.80 -21.42 24.11
CA ALA A 186 -13.57 -20.62 24.14
C ALA A 186 -13.05 -20.30 22.73
N GLN A 187 -13.15 -21.25 21.81
CA GLN A 187 -12.79 -21.03 20.40
C GLN A 187 -13.81 -20.13 19.68
N SER A 188 -15.10 -20.20 20.00
CA SER A 188 -16.11 -19.28 19.48
C SER A 188 -15.79 -17.83 19.90
N LEU A 189 -15.51 -17.62 21.20
CA LEU A 189 -15.11 -16.33 21.73
C LEU A 189 -13.81 -15.81 21.09
N HIS A 190 -12.84 -16.69 20.82
CA HIS A 190 -11.64 -16.34 20.06
C HIS A 190 -11.96 -15.74 18.69
N MET A 191 -12.82 -16.41 17.94
CA MET A 191 -13.20 -15.99 16.59
C MET A 191 -13.96 -14.66 16.61
N VAL A 192 -14.75 -14.41 17.67
CA VAL A 192 -15.34 -13.07 17.90
C VAL A 192 -14.28 -12.02 18.18
N ASN A 193 -13.28 -12.31 19.02
CA ASN A 193 -12.18 -11.37 19.29
C ASN A 193 -11.35 -11.06 18.04
N LEU A 194 -11.13 -12.07 17.19
CA LEU A 194 -10.54 -11.87 15.86
C LEU A 194 -11.40 -10.96 14.99
N ALA A 195 -12.72 -11.18 14.92
CA ALA A 195 -13.62 -10.31 14.18
C ALA A 195 -13.62 -8.86 14.70
N TRP A 196 -13.55 -8.68 16.02
CA TRP A 196 -13.42 -7.37 16.67
C TRP A 196 -12.12 -6.65 16.32
N SER A 197 -11.02 -7.37 16.09
CA SER A 197 -9.75 -6.77 15.68
C SER A 197 -9.80 -6.03 14.32
N TYR A 198 -10.88 -6.26 13.55
CA TYR A 198 -11.16 -5.56 12.29
C TYR A 198 -12.10 -4.34 12.47
N TYR A 199 -12.62 -4.09 13.67
CA TYR A 199 -13.44 -2.92 13.98
C TYR A 199 -12.57 -1.67 14.24
N PRO A 200 -13.01 -0.45 13.85
CA PRO A 200 -14.21 -0.11 13.08
C PRO A 200 -14.00 -0.13 11.56
N HIS A 201 -12.79 -0.44 11.09
CA HIS A 201 -12.38 -0.16 9.73
C HIS A 201 -13.01 -1.08 8.67
N PHE A 202 -13.34 -2.31 9.05
CA PHE A 202 -13.84 -3.33 8.12
C PHE A 202 -15.22 -3.88 8.52
N THR A 203 -15.59 -3.81 9.80
CA THR A 203 -16.88 -4.26 10.34
C THR A 203 -17.87 -3.09 10.44
N THR A 204 -18.25 -2.52 9.31
CA THR A 204 -19.17 -1.37 9.25
C THR A 204 -20.65 -1.75 9.12
N GLU A 205 -20.94 -3.03 8.85
CA GLU A 205 -22.31 -3.49 8.68
C GLU A 205 -22.95 -3.78 10.04
N GLN A 206 -24.15 -3.23 10.28
CA GLN A 206 -24.85 -3.34 11.55
C GLN A 206 -25.03 -4.81 11.98
N TRP A 207 -25.35 -5.70 11.05
CA TRP A 207 -25.55 -7.11 11.37
C TRP A 207 -24.27 -7.77 11.91
N MET A 208 -23.08 -7.40 11.43
CA MET A 208 -21.81 -7.95 11.91
C MET A 208 -21.59 -7.56 13.37
N VAL A 209 -21.76 -6.27 13.67
CA VAL A 209 -21.61 -5.73 15.02
C VAL A 209 -22.61 -6.37 15.97
N SER A 210 -23.89 -6.42 15.59
CA SER A 210 -24.93 -7.08 16.38
C SER A 210 -24.63 -8.56 16.60
N LYS A 211 -24.14 -9.27 15.60
CA LYS A 211 -23.83 -10.70 15.71
C LYS A 211 -22.62 -10.97 16.59
N MET A 212 -21.57 -10.14 16.51
CA MET A 212 -20.44 -10.20 17.42
C MET A 212 -20.87 -10.00 18.89
N TYR A 213 -21.75 -9.03 19.15
CA TYR A 213 -22.30 -8.82 20.50
C TYR A 213 -23.15 -9.99 20.99
N GLU A 214 -24.03 -10.55 20.14
CA GLU A 214 -24.85 -11.73 20.46
C GLU A 214 -23.96 -12.90 20.91
N ILE A 215 -22.96 -13.25 20.10
CA ILE A 215 -22.07 -14.38 20.40
C ILE A 215 -21.24 -14.09 21.64
N TRP A 216 -20.68 -12.88 21.78
CA TRP A 216 -19.90 -12.51 22.96
C TRP A 216 -20.72 -12.60 24.26
N ALA A 217 -21.97 -12.11 24.25
CA ALA A 217 -22.84 -12.13 25.42
C ALA A 217 -23.12 -13.56 25.86
N ASP A 218 -23.47 -14.45 24.92
CA ASP A 218 -23.67 -15.87 25.19
C ASP A 218 -22.41 -16.51 25.80
N MET A 219 -21.23 -16.31 25.18
CA MET A 219 -19.99 -16.94 25.65
C MET A 219 -19.51 -16.40 26.99
N LYS A 220 -19.80 -15.14 27.32
CA LYS A 220 -19.46 -14.56 28.62
C LYS A 220 -20.26 -15.22 29.76
N ASP A 221 -21.51 -15.57 29.52
CA ASP A 221 -22.39 -16.15 30.52
C ASP A 221 -22.22 -17.69 30.61
N GLU A 222 -21.83 -18.33 29.50
CA GLU A 222 -21.64 -19.79 29.42
C GLU A 222 -20.26 -20.25 29.89
N LEU A 223 -19.19 -19.50 29.60
CA LEU A 223 -17.85 -19.87 30.02
C LEU A 223 -17.66 -19.70 31.53
N SER A 224 -16.95 -20.64 32.14
CA SER A 224 -16.45 -20.44 33.50
C SER A 224 -15.63 -19.14 33.56
N GLY A 225 -15.75 -18.40 34.68
CA GLY A 225 -15.05 -17.12 34.82
C GLY A 225 -13.52 -17.22 34.70
N TRP A 226 -12.93 -18.40 34.89
CA TRP A 226 -11.52 -18.66 34.63
C TRP A 226 -11.22 -18.84 33.14
N GLN A 227 -11.97 -19.69 32.42
CA GLN A 227 -11.79 -19.95 30.98
C GLN A 227 -11.98 -18.66 30.18
N TYR A 228 -13.01 -17.88 30.49
CA TYR A 228 -13.24 -16.57 29.88
C TYR A 228 -12.01 -15.65 30.02
N ARG A 229 -11.44 -15.55 31.23
CA ARG A 229 -10.24 -14.72 31.46
C ARG A 229 -9.02 -15.21 30.69
N GLN A 230 -8.84 -16.52 30.53
CA GLN A 230 -7.75 -17.06 29.72
C GLN A 230 -7.88 -16.67 28.25
N VAL A 231 -9.08 -16.78 27.68
CA VAL A 231 -9.34 -16.35 26.30
C VAL A 231 -9.05 -14.85 26.13
N MET A 232 -9.53 -14.02 27.04
CA MET A 232 -9.30 -12.57 26.98
C MET A 232 -7.81 -12.20 27.14
N GLU A 233 -7.05 -12.91 27.97
CA GLU A 233 -5.60 -12.67 28.11
C GLU A 233 -4.83 -13.15 26.88
N ARG A 234 -5.16 -14.33 26.34
CA ARG A 234 -4.58 -14.84 25.08
C ARG A 234 -4.81 -13.85 23.94
N ASP A 235 -6.01 -13.30 23.85
CA ASP A 235 -6.45 -12.46 22.74
C ASP A 235 -6.19 -10.97 22.98
N ARG A 236 -5.51 -10.61 24.08
CA ARG A 236 -5.29 -9.22 24.50
C ARG A 236 -4.64 -8.36 23.42
N LEU A 237 -3.76 -8.94 22.60
CA LEU A 237 -3.08 -8.26 21.51
C LEU A 237 -4.02 -7.90 20.34
N LEU A 238 -5.07 -8.69 20.11
CA LEU A 238 -6.08 -8.43 19.09
C LEU A 238 -6.95 -7.22 19.45
N LEU A 239 -7.18 -7.03 20.75
CA LEU A 239 -8.10 -6.03 21.28
C LEU A 239 -7.44 -4.67 21.55
N GLY A 240 -6.16 -4.49 21.17
CA GLY A 240 -5.49 -3.19 21.10
C GLY A 240 -5.78 -2.24 22.27
N ARG A 241 -5.25 -2.57 23.47
CA ARG A 241 -5.63 -1.99 24.78
C ARG A 241 -7.09 -2.28 25.12
N VAL A 242 -7.28 -3.32 25.95
CA VAL A 242 -8.38 -3.51 26.90
C VAL A 242 -9.62 -2.70 26.50
N ILE A 243 -10.53 -3.32 25.73
CA ILE A 243 -11.93 -2.97 25.86
C ILE A 243 -12.25 -3.26 27.32
N GLU A 244 -12.11 -2.25 28.18
CA GLU A 244 -12.77 -2.28 29.47
C GLU A 244 -14.24 -2.46 29.11
N ALA A 245 -14.77 -3.62 29.48
CA ALA A 245 -16.17 -3.93 29.27
C ALA A 245 -17.00 -2.69 29.66
N PRO A 246 -17.95 -2.23 28.83
CA PRO A 246 -18.78 -1.10 29.22
C PRO A 246 -19.58 -1.52 30.46
N GLY A 247 -19.17 -1.03 31.63
CA GLY A 247 -19.85 -1.28 32.89
C GLY A 247 -18.94 -1.50 34.10
N ARG A 248 -18.36 -0.42 34.60
CA ARG A 248 -18.31 -0.09 36.05
C ARG A 248 -18.36 1.44 36.21
N GLN A 249 -19.58 1.96 36.23
CA GLN A 249 -19.94 3.10 37.08
C GLN A 249 -20.78 2.56 38.22
#